data_AF-A0A8C5QTG4-F1
#
_entry.id   AF-A0A8C5QTG4-F1
#
_cell.length_a   1.000
_cell.length_b   1.000
_cell.length_c   1.000
_cell.angle_alpha   90.00
_cell.angle_beta   90.00
_cell.angle_gamma   90.00
#
_symmetry.space_group_name_H-M   'P 1'
#
loop_
_entity.id
_entity.type
_entity.pdbx_description
1 polymer ?
#
loop_
_entity_poly.entity_id
_entity_poly.type
_entity_poly.pdbx_seq_one_letter_code
_entity_poly.pdbx_strand_id
1 'polypeptide(L)'
;MVKSREWSRKTREEVITLHRKGNGYKKIAKMLNIPRGTIGSIIRKFKAKGTVETLPGRGRKKMLTSTAVRYLKRRVEKSPRVTAEELRKDLSDVGTEVSAQTIRRSLRNEGLHARTPRRTPLLSPKNKKSRLQYAKSHVDKPQKFWDSVLWTDETKLELFGPMDQRYVWRRKNKAYEEKNTLPTVKHGGGSIMLWGCFASAGTGKLQRVQGTMNSLPYQEILDDNVMQSVTNLRLGRRWTFQQDNDPKNTSKSTRAWLQIKGWNILEWPSQSPDLNPIENLWWDLKKAVAVRKPKNVTELEAFAHDEWAKIPVDRCKTLVSSYASRLKAVITVKGCCTKY
;
A
#
# COMPACT_ATOMS: atom_id res chain seq x y z
N MET A 1 -51.22 -2.30 -12.68
CA MET A 1 -51.63 -0.88 -12.81
C MET A 1 -50.37 -0.02 -12.94
N VAL A 2 -50.05 0.47 -14.14
CA VAL A 2 -48.88 1.32 -14.38
C VAL A 2 -49.11 2.65 -13.66
N LYS A 3 -48.19 3.07 -12.77
CA LYS A 3 -48.28 4.39 -12.14
C LYS A 3 -48.16 5.46 -13.23
N SER A 4 -49.15 6.35 -13.32
CA SER A 4 -49.05 7.52 -14.20
C SER A 4 -47.88 8.41 -13.80
N ARG A 5 -47.32 9.11 -14.79
CA ARG A 5 -46.23 10.07 -14.64
C ARG A 5 -46.58 11.10 -13.56
N GLU A 6 -45.65 11.32 -12.63
CA GLU A 6 -45.83 12.30 -11.55
C GLU A 6 -45.95 13.74 -12.10
N TRP A 7 -46.85 14.54 -11.54
CA TRP A 7 -47.02 15.96 -11.89
C TRP A 7 -45.78 16.78 -11.53
N SER A 8 -45.48 17.83 -12.30
CA SER A 8 -44.29 18.67 -12.08
C SER A 8 -44.32 19.36 -10.70
N ARG A 9 -43.13 19.72 -10.17
CA ARG A 9 -42.99 20.45 -8.90
C ARG A 9 -43.80 21.75 -8.91
N LYS A 10 -43.67 22.54 -9.98
CA LYS A 10 -44.39 23.81 -10.20
C LYS A 10 -45.91 23.61 -10.11
N THR A 11 -46.43 22.57 -10.75
CA THR A 11 -47.86 22.24 -10.70
C THR A 11 -48.33 21.90 -9.29
N ARG A 12 -47.52 21.21 -8.47
CA ARG A 12 -47.88 20.88 -7.08
C ARG A 12 -47.84 22.11 -6.18
N GLU A 13 -46.88 23.00 -6.37
CA GLU A 13 -46.79 24.29 -5.65
C GLU A 13 -48.00 25.17 -5.95
N GLU A 14 -48.44 25.21 -7.21
CA GLU A 14 -49.61 25.95 -7.65
C GLU A 14 -50.91 25.40 -7.02
N VAL A 15 -51.06 24.08 -6.93
CA VAL A 15 -52.17 23.42 -6.21
C VAL A 15 -52.23 23.87 -4.74
N ILE A 16 -51.09 23.89 -4.04
CA ILE A 16 -51.02 24.30 -2.63
C ILE A 16 -51.30 25.78 -2.46
N THR A 17 -50.80 26.60 -3.38
CA THR A 17 -51.04 28.05 -3.38
C THR A 17 -52.53 28.35 -3.55
N LEU A 18 -53.19 27.70 -4.51
CA LEU A 18 -54.63 27.83 -4.74
C LEU A 18 -55.45 27.30 -3.56
N HIS A 19 -54.99 26.25 -2.88
CA HIS A 19 -55.64 25.73 -1.68
C HIS A 19 -55.49 26.67 -0.47
N ARG A 20 -54.31 27.27 -0.28
CA ARG A 20 -54.07 28.29 0.77
C ARG A 20 -54.93 29.54 0.57
N LYS A 21 -55.23 29.89 -0.68
CA LYS A 21 -56.19 30.95 -1.06
C LYS A 21 -57.67 30.59 -0.82
N GLY A 22 -57.96 29.46 -0.16
CA GLY A 22 -59.33 29.06 0.21
C GLY A 22 -60.13 28.36 -0.89
N ASN A 23 -59.53 28.03 -2.05
CA ASN A 23 -60.27 27.35 -3.11
C ASN A 23 -60.56 25.87 -2.77
N GLY A 24 -61.81 25.45 -2.98
CA GLY A 24 -62.23 24.05 -2.82
C GLY A 24 -61.68 23.13 -3.92
N TYR A 25 -61.58 21.83 -3.63
CA TYR A 25 -60.88 20.86 -4.50
C TYR A 25 -61.46 20.77 -5.92
N LYS A 26 -62.78 20.91 -6.08
CA LYS A 26 -63.44 20.93 -7.41
C LYS A 26 -62.99 22.14 -8.25
N LYS A 27 -62.84 23.31 -7.62
CA LYS A 27 -62.44 24.55 -8.31
C LYS A 27 -60.98 24.48 -8.76
N ILE A 28 -60.09 23.98 -7.90
CA ILE A 28 -58.68 23.77 -8.24
C ILE A 28 -58.51 22.72 -9.35
N ALA A 29 -59.29 21.62 -9.28
CA ALA A 29 -59.27 20.58 -10.30
C ALA A 29 -59.64 21.12 -11.69
N LYS A 30 -60.67 21.98 -11.77
CA LYS A 30 -61.10 22.63 -13.02
C LYS A 30 -60.09 23.65 -13.53
N MET A 31 -59.48 24.45 -12.64
CA MET A 31 -58.49 25.48 -13.02
C MET A 31 -57.20 24.89 -13.58
N LEU A 32 -56.70 23.79 -13.01
CA LEU A 32 -55.42 23.20 -13.39
C LEU A 32 -55.55 21.99 -14.33
N ASN A 33 -56.77 21.58 -14.67
CA ASN A 33 -57.07 20.36 -15.42
C ASN A 33 -56.44 19.09 -14.80
N ILE A 34 -56.52 18.97 -13.47
CA ILE A 34 -55.98 17.85 -12.70
C ILE A 34 -57.12 17.10 -12.02
N PRO A 35 -57.15 15.75 -12.05
CA PRO A 35 -58.18 14.98 -11.36
C PRO A 35 -58.30 15.35 -9.87
N ARG A 36 -59.54 15.53 -9.39
CA ARG A 36 -59.83 15.89 -7.98
C ARG A 36 -59.12 14.98 -6.97
N GLY A 37 -59.02 13.68 -7.27
CA GLY A 37 -58.32 12.71 -6.43
C GLY A 37 -56.82 13.01 -6.27
N THR A 38 -56.17 13.46 -7.34
CA THR A 38 -54.76 13.89 -7.33
C THR A 38 -54.59 15.17 -6.53
N ILE A 39 -55.46 16.17 -6.70
CA ILE A 39 -55.49 17.40 -5.87
C ILE A 39 -55.57 17.03 -4.38
N GLY A 40 -56.51 16.15 -4.02
CA GLY A 40 -56.66 15.67 -2.65
C GLY A 40 -55.41 14.94 -2.13
N SER A 41 -54.76 14.13 -2.96
CA SER A 41 -53.52 13.44 -2.61
C SER A 41 -52.34 14.40 -2.37
N ILE A 42 -52.17 15.41 -3.24
CA ILE A 42 -51.15 16.46 -3.12
C ILE A 42 -51.34 17.24 -1.81
N ILE A 43 -52.57 17.71 -1.56
CA ILE A 43 -52.89 18.49 -0.36
C ILE A 43 -52.70 17.65 0.91
N ARG A 44 -53.15 16.39 0.92
CA ARG A 44 -52.99 15.48 2.07
C ARG A 44 -51.52 15.22 2.37
N LYS A 45 -50.71 14.96 1.33
CA LYS A 45 -49.26 14.80 1.46
C LYS A 45 -48.60 16.07 2.01
N PHE A 46 -48.98 17.24 1.49
CA PHE A 46 -48.45 18.52 1.95
C PHE A 46 -48.82 18.80 3.41
N LYS A 47 -50.07 18.56 3.82
CA LYS A 47 -50.49 18.69 5.22
C LYS A 47 -49.73 17.75 6.17
N ALA A 48 -49.43 16.53 5.74
CA ALA A 48 -48.75 15.53 6.57
C ALA A 48 -47.22 15.67 6.62
N LYS A 49 -46.58 16.21 5.56
CA LYS A 49 -45.11 16.21 5.40
C LYS A 49 -44.50 17.59 5.13
N GLY A 50 -45.31 18.62 4.93
CA GLY A 50 -44.87 20.00 4.69
C GLY A 50 -44.13 20.23 3.36
N THR A 51 -44.09 19.25 2.45
CA THR A 51 -43.27 19.32 1.23
C THR A 51 -44.03 18.97 -0.04
N VAL A 52 -43.66 19.65 -1.13
CA VAL A 52 -44.08 19.39 -2.51
C VAL A 52 -43.18 18.41 -3.24
N GLU A 53 -41.98 18.19 -2.69
CA GLU A 53 -40.95 17.35 -3.29
C GLU A 53 -41.41 15.90 -3.38
N THR A 54 -40.94 15.21 -4.41
CA THR A 54 -41.14 13.77 -4.52
C THR A 54 -40.37 13.09 -3.38
N LEU A 55 -41.08 12.30 -2.58
CA LEU A 55 -40.43 11.53 -1.52
C LEU A 55 -39.77 10.31 -2.16
N PRO A 56 -38.55 9.94 -1.73
CA PRO A 56 -37.95 8.71 -2.18
C PRO A 56 -38.89 7.55 -1.87
N GLY A 57 -39.14 6.71 -2.87
CA GLY A 57 -39.92 5.49 -2.67
C GLY A 57 -39.22 4.59 -1.65
N ARG A 58 -39.99 3.67 -1.03
CA ARG A 58 -39.45 2.69 -0.07
C ARG A 58 -38.34 1.78 -0.64
N GLY A 59 -38.12 1.82 -1.96
CA GLY A 59 -37.14 0.99 -2.65
C GLY A 59 -37.49 -0.49 -2.55
N ARG A 60 -36.63 -1.32 -3.14
CA ARG A 60 -36.69 -2.77 -2.96
C ARG A 60 -36.22 -3.10 -1.54
N LYS A 61 -36.98 -3.91 -0.81
CA LYS A 61 -36.53 -4.45 0.49
C LYS A 61 -35.19 -5.15 0.30
N LYS A 62 -34.23 -4.91 1.21
CA LYS A 62 -32.93 -5.58 1.19
C LYS A 62 -33.14 -7.07 1.51
N MET A 63 -32.48 -7.94 0.74
CA MET A 63 -32.52 -9.40 0.97
C MET A 63 -31.79 -9.78 2.26
N LEU A 64 -30.72 -9.07 2.59
CA LEU A 64 -29.96 -9.29 3.83
C LEU A 64 -30.54 -8.45 4.97
N THR A 65 -30.84 -9.11 6.08
CA THR A 65 -31.22 -8.47 7.34
C THR A 65 -30.00 -7.85 8.01
N SER A 66 -30.21 -6.89 8.92
CA SER A 66 -29.13 -6.28 9.71
C SER A 66 -28.35 -7.33 10.52
N THR A 67 -29.03 -8.36 11.01
CA THR A 67 -28.43 -9.51 11.73
C THR A 67 -27.49 -10.30 10.83
N ALA A 68 -27.93 -10.63 9.60
CA ALA A 68 -27.10 -11.33 8.63
C ALA A 68 -25.86 -10.50 8.26
N VAL A 69 -26.01 -9.19 8.05
CA VAL A 69 -24.87 -8.30 7.76
C VAL A 69 -23.87 -8.27 8.93
N ARG A 70 -24.35 -8.21 10.18
CA ARG A 70 -23.50 -8.26 11.37
C ARG A 70 -22.77 -9.60 11.51
N TYR A 71 -23.41 -10.71 11.16
CA TYR A 71 -22.77 -12.01 11.10
C TYR A 71 -21.63 -12.02 10.07
N LEU A 72 -21.91 -11.59 8.84
CA LEU A 72 -20.91 -11.51 7.77
C LEU A 72 -19.69 -10.67 8.17
N LYS A 73 -19.93 -9.51 8.80
CA LYS A 73 -18.87 -8.63 9.30
C LYS A 73 -17.95 -9.36 10.30
N ARG A 74 -18.52 -9.97 11.33
CA ARG A 74 -17.76 -10.73 12.34
C ARG A 74 -17.00 -11.91 11.73
N ARG A 75 -17.60 -12.60 10.76
CA ARG A 75 -17.00 -13.74 10.05
C ARG A 75 -15.76 -13.30 9.26
N VAL A 76 -15.85 -12.17 8.55
CA VAL A 76 -14.71 -11.59 7.81
C VAL A 76 -13.65 -11.04 8.76
N GLU A 77 -14.02 -10.38 9.87
CA GLU A 77 -13.05 -9.87 10.85
C GLU A 77 -12.26 -11.00 11.52
N LYS A 78 -12.91 -12.12 11.85
CA LYS A 78 -12.26 -13.32 12.41
C LYS A 78 -11.39 -14.04 11.38
N SER A 79 -11.81 -14.07 10.12
CA SER A 79 -11.10 -14.78 9.05
C SER A 79 -11.11 -13.95 7.76
N PRO A 80 -10.21 -12.97 7.60
CA PRO A 80 -10.24 -12.04 6.46
C PRO A 80 -10.05 -12.67 5.09
N ARG A 81 -9.61 -13.94 5.03
CA ARG A 81 -9.41 -14.69 3.78
C ARG A 81 -10.66 -15.47 3.33
N VAL A 82 -11.75 -15.43 4.11
CA VAL A 82 -13.01 -16.09 3.75
C VAL A 82 -13.52 -15.55 2.42
N THR A 83 -13.96 -16.44 1.54
CA THR A 83 -14.45 -16.05 0.21
C THR A 83 -15.92 -15.65 0.27
N ALA A 84 -16.38 -14.86 -0.71
CA ALA A 84 -17.79 -14.52 -0.82
C ALA A 84 -18.69 -15.75 -1.07
N GLU A 85 -18.12 -16.86 -1.56
CA GLU A 85 -18.84 -18.10 -1.80
C GLU A 85 -18.99 -18.93 -0.51
N GLU A 86 -17.93 -18.97 0.32
CA GLU A 86 -18.01 -19.54 1.67
C GLU A 86 -19.04 -18.79 2.51
N LEU A 87 -19.02 -17.45 2.48
CA LEU A 87 -20.02 -16.63 3.16
C LEU A 87 -21.44 -16.84 2.62
N ARG A 88 -21.58 -17.21 1.34
CA ARG A 88 -22.87 -17.55 0.76
C ARG A 88 -23.39 -18.87 1.32
N LYS A 89 -22.51 -19.88 1.40
CA LYS A 89 -22.82 -21.17 2.01
C LYS A 89 -23.21 -21.02 3.47
N ASP A 90 -22.44 -20.26 4.25
CA ASP A 90 -22.73 -19.94 5.66
C ASP A 90 -24.16 -19.35 5.85
N LEU A 91 -24.66 -18.58 4.87
CA LEU A 91 -26.02 -18.00 4.91
C LEU A 91 -27.10 -18.96 4.40
N SER A 92 -26.78 -19.77 3.39
CA SER A 92 -27.65 -20.81 2.85
C SER A 92 -28.00 -21.85 3.92
N ASP A 93 -27.02 -22.24 4.74
CA ASP A 93 -27.19 -23.16 5.87
C ASP A 93 -28.19 -22.64 6.94
N VAL A 94 -28.39 -21.32 6.99
CA VAL A 94 -29.34 -20.64 7.90
C VAL A 94 -30.61 -20.18 7.15
N GLY A 95 -30.84 -20.72 5.94
CA GLY A 95 -32.04 -20.48 5.14
C GLY A 95 -32.09 -19.15 4.38
N THR A 96 -30.97 -18.44 4.26
CA THR A 96 -30.88 -17.16 3.54
C THR A 96 -30.17 -17.30 2.20
N GLU A 97 -30.95 -17.43 1.13
CA GLU A 97 -30.43 -17.51 -0.24
C GLU A 97 -30.12 -16.13 -0.83
N VAL A 98 -28.83 -15.88 -1.09
CA VAL A 98 -28.36 -14.65 -1.71
C VAL A 98 -27.21 -14.92 -2.68
N SER A 99 -27.06 -14.07 -3.69
CA SER A 99 -25.88 -14.15 -4.57
C SER A 99 -24.60 -13.69 -3.85
N ALA A 100 -23.44 -14.24 -4.25
CA ALA A 100 -22.13 -13.76 -3.79
C ALA A 100 -21.92 -12.26 -4.10
N GLN A 101 -22.55 -11.72 -5.15
CA GLN A 101 -22.48 -10.29 -5.47
C GLN A 101 -23.24 -9.43 -4.44
N THR A 102 -24.37 -9.92 -3.92
CA THR A 102 -25.11 -9.28 -2.83
C THR A 102 -24.26 -9.18 -1.58
N ILE A 103 -23.55 -10.25 -1.22
CA ILE A 103 -22.61 -10.29 -0.08
C ILE A 103 -21.49 -9.27 -0.26
N ARG A 104 -20.81 -9.28 -1.43
CA ARG A 104 -19.73 -8.31 -1.73
C ARG A 104 -20.21 -6.86 -1.64
N ARG A 105 -21.41 -6.56 -2.14
CA ARG A 105 -22.00 -5.21 -2.03
C ARG A 105 -22.29 -4.85 -0.58
N SER A 106 -22.84 -5.79 0.20
CA SER A 106 -23.13 -5.55 1.61
C SER A 106 -21.87 -5.26 2.42
N LEU A 107 -20.84 -6.10 2.26
CA LEU A 107 -19.54 -5.89 2.92
C LEU A 107 -18.91 -4.54 2.53
N ARG A 108 -19.00 -4.17 1.25
CA ARG A 108 -18.52 -2.85 0.76
C ARG A 108 -19.25 -1.68 1.43
N ASN A 109 -20.56 -1.80 1.63
CA ASN A 109 -21.33 -0.77 2.33
C ASN A 109 -20.95 -0.66 3.81
N GLU A 110 -20.43 -1.74 4.40
CA GLU A 110 -19.84 -1.77 5.74
C GLU A 110 -18.36 -1.34 5.78
N GLY A 111 -17.80 -0.86 4.66
CA GLY A 111 -16.40 -0.44 4.55
C GLY A 111 -15.39 -1.58 4.38
N LEU A 112 -15.85 -2.82 4.21
CA LEU A 112 -14.97 -3.98 3.99
C LEU A 112 -14.76 -4.20 2.50
N HIS A 113 -13.51 -4.07 2.06
CA HIS A 113 -13.11 -4.20 0.67
C HIS A 113 -12.19 -5.40 0.46
N ALA A 114 -12.54 -6.24 -0.52
CA ALA A 114 -11.63 -7.26 -1.00
C ALA A 114 -10.39 -6.61 -1.64
N ARG A 115 -9.21 -7.01 -1.18
CA ARG A 115 -7.89 -6.54 -1.64
C ARG A 115 -6.93 -7.73 -1.69
N THR A 116 -5.94 -7.67 -2.57
CA THR A 116 -4.85 -8.64 -2.59
C THR A 116 -4.04 -8.53 -1.29
N PRO A 117 -3.78 -9.63 -0.57
CA PRO A 117 -2.94 -9.62 0.62
C PRO A 117 -1.54 -9.09 0.30
N ARG A 118 -0.96 -8.30 1.21
CA ARG A 118 0.44 -7.87 1.09
C ARG A 118 1.35 -9.08 1.34
N ARG A 119 2.40 -9.23 0.52
CA ARG A 119 3.47 -10.18 0.76
C ARG A 119 4.43 -9.57 1.77
N THR A 120 4.68 -10.26 2.87
CA THR A 120 5.60 -9.83 3.94
C THR A 120 6.42 -11.02 4.39
N PRO A 121 7.65 -10.81 4.91
CA PRO A 121 8.43 -11.91 5.47
C PRO A 121 7.68 -12.62 6.59
N LEU A 122 7.87 -13.94 6.68
CA LEU A 122 7.29 -14.74 7.75
C LEU A 122 8.11 -14.52 9.03
N LEU A 123 7.57 -13.73 9.96
CA LEU A 123 8.23 -13.43 11.23
C LEU A 123 7.89 -14.47 12.30
N SER A 124 8.93 -15.13 12.82
CA SER A 124 8.82 -15.97 14.02
C SER A 124 8.45 -15.13 15.26
N PRO A 125 7.86 -15.73 16.31
CA PRO A 125 7.60 -15.02 17.57
C PRO A 125 8.86 -14.41 18.19
N LYS A 126 10.00 -15.10 18.08
CA LYS A 126 11.32 -14.61 18.52
C LYS A 126 11.70 -13.33 17.78
N ASN A 127 11.58 -13.32 16.45
CA ASN A 127 11.95 -12.15 15.63
C ASN A 127 11.03 -10.96 15.93
N LYS A 128 9.73 -11.18 16.15
CA LYS A 128 8.80 -10.11 16.57
C LYS A 128 9.22 -9.50 17.92
N LYS A 129 9.61 -10.33 18.89
CA LYS A 129 10.09 -9.86 20.20
C LYS A 129 11.38 -9.04 20.05
N SER A 130 12.36 -9.53 19.29
CA SER A 130 13.62 -8.80 19.03
C SER A 130 13.38 -7.47 18.32
N ARG A 131 12.49 -7.43 17.31
CA ARG A 131 12.08 -6.19 16.62
C ARG A 131 11.45 -5.19 17.58
N LEU A 132 10.54 -5.64 18.45
CA LEU A 132 9.90 -4.78 19.44
C LEU A 132 10.91 -4.24 20.46
N GLN A 133 11.84 -5.08 20.92
CA GLN A 133 12.90 -4.67 21.84
C GLN A 133 13.83 -3.64 21.20
N TYR A 134 14.29 -3.89 19.97
CA TYR A 134 15.08 -2.94 19.19
C TYR A 134 14.37 -1.59 19.06
N ALA A 135 13.09 -1.60 18.67
CA ALA A 135 12.33 -0.37 18.50
C ALA A 135 12.19 0.41 19.81
N LYS A 136 11.95 -0.28 20.94
CA LYS A 136 11.86 0.36 22.26
C LYS A 136 13.20 0.93 22.73
N SER A 137 14.32 0.24 22.51
CA SER A 137 15.64 0.73 22.94
C SER A 137 16.17 1.88 22.09
N HIS A 138 15.64 2.06 20.88
CA HIS A 138 16.13 3.04 19.92
C HIS A 138 15.19 4.22 19.66
N VAL A 139 13.92 4.17 20.09
CA VAL A 139 12.92 5.23 19.78
C VAL A 139 13.28 6.61 20.34
N ASP A 140 13.96 6.64 21.49
CA ASP A 140 14.37 7.88 22.16
C ASP A 140 15.77 8.36 21.75
N LYS A 141 16.43 7.67 20.80
CA LYS A 141 17.72 8.12 20.27
C LYS A 141 17.55 9.46 19.53
N PRO A 142 18.43 10.45 19.77
CA PRO A 142 18.32 11.75 19.14
C PRO A 142 18.55 11.66 17.62
N GLN A 143 17.96 12.59 16.86
CA GLN A 143 18.11 12.61 15.39
C GLN A 143 19.58 12.63 14.94
N LYS A 144 20.44 13.35 15.67
CA LYS A 144 21.89 13.40 15.42
C LYS A 144 22.57 12.02 15.41
N PHE A 145 22.06 11.08 16.21
CA PHE A 145 22.55 9.70 16.18
C PHE A 145 22.23 9.05 14.83
N TRP A 146 20.98 9.12 14.39
CA TRP A 146 20.53 8.56 13.11
C TRP A 146 21.20 9.22 11.91
N ASP A 147 21.48 10.52 11.98
CA ASP A 147 22.21 11.23 10.93
C ASP A 147 23.64 10.74 10.74
N SER A 148 24.22 10.12 11.79
CA SER A 148 25.57 9.54 11.79
C SER A 148 25.61 8.01 11.55
N VAL A 149 24.46 7.40 11.25
CA VAL A 149 24.41 5.98 10.87
C VAL A 149 24.68 5.83 9.38
N LEU A 150 25.65 4.99 9.04
CA LEU A 150 25.88 4.51 7.69
C LEU A 150 25.05 3.24 7.47
N TRP A 151 23.96 3.37 6.72
CA TRP A 151 23.07 2.28 6.35
C TRP A 151 23.66 1.53 5.18
N THR A 152 23.70 0.20 5.25
CA THR A 152 24.25 -0.64 4.19
C THR A 152 23.34 -1.82 3.92
N ASP A 153 23.39 -2.31 2.69
CA ASP A 153 22.68 -3.50 2.25
C ASP A 153 23.15 -3.94 0.86
N GLU A 154 22.74 -5.14 0.45
CA GLU A 154 22.90 -5.62 -0.91
C GLU A 154 21.57 -5.65 -1.66
N THR A 155 21.61 -5.40 -2.98
CA THR A 155 20.43 -5.58 -3.81
C THR A 155 20.76 -6.22 -5.15
N LYS A 156 19.82 -7.04 -5.62
CA LYS A 156 19.85 -7.62 -6.97
C LYS A 156 19.10 -6.69 -7.93
N LEU A 157 19.77 -6.30 -9.02
CA LEU A 157 19.16 -5.69 -10.18
C LEU A 157 19.06 -6.72 -11.30
N GLU A 158 17.86 -6.88 -11.86
CA GLU A 158 17.57 -7.81 -12.95
C GLU A 158 17.40 -7.02 -14.25
N LEU A 159 18.03 -7.49 -15.33
CA LEU A 159 17.90 -6.83 -16.64
C LEU A 159 16.44 -6.85 -17.13
N PHE A 160 15.77 -7.98 -16.94
CA PHE A 160 14.34 -8.18 -17.23
C PHE A 160 13.57 -8.40 -15.92
N GLY A 161 13.45 -7.35 -15.12
CA GLY A 161 12.82 -7.40 -13.79
C GLY A 161 11.32 -7.08 -13.77
N PRO A 162 10.64 -7.30 -12.63
CA PRO A 162 9.21 -7.01 -12.45
C PRO A 162 8.83 -5.55 -12.69
N MET A 163 9.79 -4.62 -12.59
CA MET A 163 9.59 -3.19 -12.85
C MET A 163 9.26 -2.88 -14.31
N ASP A 164 9.47 -3.83 -15.24
CA ASP A 164 9.10 -3.70 -16.65
C ASP A 164 7.67 -4.20 -16.96
N GLN A 165 6.93 -4.67 -15.94
CA GLN A 165 5.53 -5.11 -16.10
C GLN A 165 4.60 -3.90 -16.25
N ARG A 166 4.50 -3.37 -17.47
CA ARG A 166 3.55 -2.31 -17.83
C ARG A 166 2.24 -2.89 -18.36
N TYR A 167 1.15 -2.16 -18.15
CA TYR A 167 -0.13 -2.46 -18.79
C TYR A 167 -0.03 -2.26 -20.31
N VAL A 168 -0.54 -3.24 -21.06
CA VAL A 168 -0.68 -3.17 -22.52
C VAL A 168 -2.13 -2.88 -22.88
N TRP A 169 -2.37 -1.79 -23.60
CA TRP A 169 -3.66 -1.51 -24.22
C TRP A 169 -3.80 -2.35 -25.48
N ARG A 170 -4.75 -3.30 -25.50
CA ARG A 170 -4.96 -4.19 -26.66
C ARG A 170 -6.44 -4.49 -26.90
N ARG A 171 -6.78 -4.77 -28.15
CA ARG A 171 -8.11 -5.26 -28.55
C ARG A 171 -8.32 -6.70 -28.07
N LYS A 172 -9.59 -7.11 -27.95
CA LYS A 172 -9.97 -8.50 -27.63
C LYS A 172 -9.28 -9.46 -28.61
N ASN A 173 -8.80 -10.59 -28.11
CA ASN A 173 -8.11 -11.64 -28.88
C ASN A 173 -6.74 -11.27 -29.49
N LYS A 174 -6.14 -10.12 -29.15
CA LYS A 174 -4.78 -9.75 -29.60
C LYS A 174 -3.71 -10.00 -28.54
N ALA A 175 -3.97 -10.90 -27.59
CA ALA A 175 -3.12 -11.09 -26.42
C ALA A 175 -1.71 -11.60 -26.73
N TYR A 176 -1.55 -12.32 -27.84
CA TYR A 176 -0.31 -13.00 -28.21
C TYR A 176 0.43 -12.36 -29.39
N GLU A 177 -0.01 -11.19 -29.87
CA GLU A 177 0.80 -10.44 -30.84
C GLU A 177 2.07 -9.94 -30.16
N GLU A 178 3.22 -9.98 -30.85
CA GLU A 178 4.54 -9.63 -30.29
C GLU A 178 4.58 -8.24 -29.65
N LYS A 179 3.95 -7.25 -30.29
CA LYS A 179 3.81 -5.89 -29.73
C LYS A 179 2.99 -5.82 -28.43
N ASN A 180 2.21 -6.85 -28.12
CA ASN A 180 1.34 -6.95 -26.95
C ASN A 180 1.87 -7.95 -25.91
N THR A 181 3.03 -8.56 -26.16
CA THR A 181 3.74 -9.45 -25.25
C THR A 181 5.05 -8.80 -24.82
N LEU A 182 5.58 -9.24 -23.68
CA LEU A 182 6.93 -8.89 -23.26
C LEU A 182 7.79 -10.14 -23.46
N PRO A 183 8.94 -10.03 -24.15
CA PRO A 183 9.85 -11.15 -24.29
C PRO A 183 10.35 -11.57 -22.91
N THR A 184 10.29 -12.87 -22.65
CA THR A 184 10.78 -13.51 -21.42
C THR A 184 11.81 -14.55 -21.85
N VAL A 185 12.97 -14.54 -21.19
CA VAL A 185 14.01 -15.54 -21.39
C VAL A 185 13.86 -16.65 -20.35
N LYS A 186 14.03 -17.92 -20.75
CA LYS A 186 13.91 -19.11 -19.87
C LYS A 186 14.88 -19.08 -18.69
N HIS A 187 16.02 -18.40 -18.84
CA HIS A 187 16.98 -18.12 -17.78
C HIS A 187 17.29 -16.62 -17.80
N GLY A 188 17.02 -15.94 -16.68
CA GLY A 188 17.05 -14.49 -16.53
C GLY A 188 18.20 -13.82 -17.26
N GLY A 189 17.88 -12.83 -18.10
CA GLY A 189 18.78 -12.22 -19.08
C GLY A 189 19.89 -11.35 -18.47
N GLY A 190 20.50 -11.81 -17.38
CA GLY A 190 21.49 -11.10 -16.61
C GLY A 190 20.88 -10.44 -15.37
N SER A 191 21.63 -10.53 -14.29
CA SER A 191 21.42 -9.73 -13.10
C SER A 191 22.75 -9.38 -12.48
N ILE A 192 22.82 -8.22 -11.85
CA ILE A 192 23.97 -7.82 -11.04
C ILE A 192 23.55 -7.75 -9.58
N MET A 193 24.48 -8.10 -8.70
CA MET A 193 24.37 -7.87 -7.28
C MET A 193 25.19 -6.63 -6.95
N LEU A 194 24.59 -5.68 -6.24
CA LEU A 194 25.23 -4.44 -5.83
C LEU A 194 25.24 -4.40 -4.30
N TRP A 195 26.37 -4.01 -3.73
CA TRP A 195 26.45 -3.52 -2.36
C TRP A 195 26.42 -2.00 -2.41
N GLY A 196 25.73 -1.36 -1.46
CA GLY A 196 25.86 0.08 -1.32
C GLY A 196 25.54 0.58 0.06
N CYS A 197 25.85 1.85 0.28
CA CYS A 197 25.67 2.49 1.56
C CYS A 197 25.19 3.94 1.43
N PHE A 198 24.48 4.44 2.43
CA PHE A 198 24.10 5.86 2.48
C PHE A 198 23.96 6.33 3.92
N ALA A 199 23.98 7.65 4.11
CA ALA A 199 23.65 8.30 5.38
C ALA A 199 22.72 9.49 5.14
N SER A 200 22.34 10.22 6.20
CA SER A 200 21.50 11.43 6.09
C SER A 200 22.12 12.48 5.14
N ALA A 201 23.46 12.51 5.07
CA ALA A 201 24.22 13.44 4.23
C ALA A 201 24.25 13.08 2.72
N GLY A 202 23.73 11.92 2.31
CA GLY A 202 23.70 11.51 0.90
C GLY A 202 24.07 10.04 0.68
N THR A 203 24.24 9.69 -0.61
CA THR A 203 24.67 8.36 -1.04
C THR A 203 26.17 8.18 -0.85
N GLY A 204 26.55 7.02 -0.31
CA GLY A 204 27.93 6.55 -0.26
C GLY A 204 28.29 5.76 -1.51
N LYS A 205 29.31 4.92 -1.40
CA LYS A 205 29.75 4.05 -2.50
C LYS A 205 28.68 3.02 -2.85
N LEU A 206 28.61 2.72 -4.14
CA LEU A 206 27.89 1.60 -4.73
C LEU A 206 28.96 0.73 -5.41
N GLN A 207 28.95 -0.57 -5.15
CA GLN A 207 29.96 -1.50 -5.64
C GLN A 207 29.29 -2.76 -6.20
N ARG A 208 29.69 -3.16 -7.41
CA ARG A 208 29.29 -4.46 -7.96
C ARG A 208 29.98 -5.59 -7.22
N VAL A 209 29.19 -6.57 -6.86
CA VAL A 209 29.61 -7.80 -6.21
C VAL A 209 29.90 -8.84 -7.30
N GLN A 210 31.12 -9.38 -7.29
CA GLN A 210 31.51 -10.42 -8.23
C GLN A 210 31.23 -11.81 -7.63
N GLY A 211 30.48 -12.62 -8.36
CA GLY A 211 30.13 -13.99 -7.95
C GLY A 211 29.23 -14.06 -6.71
N THR A 212 29.32 -15.17 -5.99
CA THR A 212 28.57 -15.40 -4.75
C THR A 212 29.28 -14.71 -3.59
N MET A 213 28.61 -13.75 -2.95
CA MET A 213 29.16 -13.08 -1.77
C MET A 213 29.22 -14.04 -0.57
N ASN A 214 30.44 -14.39 -0.17
CA ASN A 214 30.72 -15.04 1.10
C ASN A 214 31.43 -14.05 2.06
N SER A 215 31.85 -14.49 3.25
CA SER A 215 32.40 -13.59 4.26
C SER A 215 33.68 -12.85 3.86
N LEU A 216 34.59 -13.44 3.06
CA LEU A 216 35.86 -12.78 2.71
C LEU A 216 35.68 -11.66 1.66
N PRO A 217 35.02 -11.89 0.51
CA PRO A 217 34.69 -10.81 -0.43
C PRO A 217 33.80 -9.74 0.20
N TYR A 218 32.97 -10.10 1.19
CA TYR A 218 32.22 -9.11 1.96
C TYR A 218 33.16 -8.18 2.75
N GLN A 219 34.15 -8.74 3.47
CA GLN A 219 35.14 -7.95 4.21
C GLN A 219 35.95 -7.05 3.28
N GLU A 220 36.36 -7.54 2.11
CA GLU A 220 37.07 -6.76 1.09
C GLU A 220 36.22 -5.57 0.60
N ILE A 221 34.95 -5.82 0.26
CA ILE A 221 34.02 -4.75 -0.14
C ILE A 221 33.88 -3.72 0.97
N LEU A 222 33.78 -4.14 2.24
CA LEU A 222 33.70 -3.21 3.36
C LEU A 222 34.98 -2.39 3.50
N ASP A 223 36.15 -3.01 3.36
CA ASP A 223 37.44 -2.32 3.49
C ASP A 223 37.62 -1.23 2.44
N ASP A 224 37.32 -1.57 1.18
CA ASP A 224 37.51 -0.69 0.04
C ASP A 224 36.53 0.50 0.06
N ASN A 225 35.33 0.32 0.62
CA ASN A 225 34.23 1.24 0.39
C ASN A 225 33.72 2.00 1.61
N VAL A 226 33.78 1.42 2.83
CA VAL A 226 33.13 2.02 4.01
C VAL A 226 33.83 3.30 4.43
N MET A 227 35.15 3.26 4.65
CA MET A 227 35.87 4.44 5.16
C MET A 227 35.91 5.59 4.15
N GLN A 228 35.99 5.28 2.85
CA GLN A 228 35.85 6.29 1.81
C GLN A 228 34.46 6.94 1.83
N SER A 229 33.40 6.14 2.04
CA SER A 229 32.03 6.66 2.15
C SER A 229 31.83 7.53 3.39
N VAL A 230 32.34 7.08 4.54
CA VAL A 230 32.35 7.86 5.81
C VAL A 230 33.01 9.22 5.61
N THR A 231 34.16 9.24 4.92
CA THR A 231 34.93 10.46 4.63
C THR A 231 34.19 11.38 3.67
N ASN A 232 33.68 10.86 2.56
CA ASN A 232 32.95 11.63 1.55
C ASN A 232 31.65 12.24 2.12
N LEU A 233 30.95 11.48 2.96
CA LEU A 233 29.73 11.93 3.64
C LEU A 233 30.00 12.78 4.89
N ARG A 234 31.28 13.00 5.22
CA ARG A 234 31.73 13.80 6.38
C ARG A 234 31.06 13.36 7.69
N LEU A 235 30.91 12.05 7.88
CA LEU A 235 30.31 11.53 9.11
C LEU A 235 31.22 11.85 10.30
N GLY A 236 30.61 12.18 11.43
CA GLY A 236 31.35 12.54 12.64
C GLY A 236 32.20 11.38 13.19
N ARG A 237 33.12 11.69 14.11
CA ARG A 237 34.03 10.71 14.74
C ARG A 237 33.31 9.53 15.43
N ARG A 238 32.03 9.69 15.79
CA ARG A 238 31.19 8.65 16.43
C ARG A 238 30.10 8.14 15.48
N TRP A 239 30.45 7.87 14.23
CA TRP A 239 29.55 7.22 13.29
C TRP A 239 29.26 5.77 13.71
N THR A 240 28.15 5.23 13.20
CA THR A 240 27.72 3.86 13.47
C THR A 240 27.49 3.13 12.15
N PHE A 241 28.01 1.92 12.03
CA PHE A 241 27.84 1.04 10.88
C PHE A 241 26.60 0.17 11.08
N GLN A 242 25.67 0.19 10.13
CA GLN A 242 24.56 -0.75 10.09
C GLN A 242 24.80 -1.80 9.01
N GLN A 243 24.63 -3.07 9.39
CA GLN A 243 24.54 -4.24 8.50
C GLN A 243 23.41 -5.14 9.00
N ASP A 244 22.91 -6.04 8.14
CA ASP A 244 21.91 -7.01 8.55
C ASP A 244 22.53 -8.24 9.25
N ASN A 245 21.69 -9.20 9.63
CA ASN A 245 22.13 -10.44 10.29
C ASN A 245 22.29 -11.61 9.31
N ASP A 246 22.63 -11.36 8.05
CA ASP A 246 22.99 -12.43 7.11
C ASP A 246 24.12 -13.30 7.70
N PRO A 247 24.09 -14.63 7.54
CA PRO A 247 25.18 -15.51 7.95
C PRO A 247 26.58 -15.02 7.56
N LYS A 248 26.75 -14.40 6.38
CA LYS A 248 28.05 -13.90 5.91
C LYS A 248 28.54 -12.69 6.72
N ASN A 249 27.61 -11.85 7.18
CA ASN A 249 27.86 -10.62 7.95
C ASN A 249 28.13 -10.94 9.43
N THR A 250 27.56 -12.05 9.91
CA THR A 250 27.63 -12.50 11.31
C THR A 250 28.56 -13.69 11.54
N SER A 251 29.32 -14.09 10.51
CA SER A 251 30.28 -15.18 10.62
C SER A 251 31.39 -14.88 11.64
N LYS A 252 32.05 -15.92 12.16
CA LYS A 252 33.17 -15.75 13.10
C LYS A 252 34.29 -14.89 12.51
N SER A 253 34.60 -15.11 11.23
CA SER A 253 35.61 -14.35 10.48
C SER A 253 35.23 -12.86 10.38
N THR A 254 34.02 -12.55 9.92
CA THR A 254 33.57 -11.16 9.75
C THR A 254 33.47 -10.42 11.09
N ARG A 255 33.01 -11.10 12.15
CA ARG A 255 32.97 -10.50 13.50
C ARG A 255 34.36 -10.17 14.03
N ALA A 256 35.33 -11.08 13.87
CA ALA A 256 36.71 -10.82 14.29
C ALA A 256 37.32 -9.66 13.49
N TRP A 257 37.07 -9.62 12.17
CA TRP A 257 37.52 -8.53 11.31
C TRP A 257 36.92 -7.17 11.72
N LEU A 258 35.61 -7.10 11.99
CA LEU A 258 34.95 -5.88 12.45
C LEU A 258 35.48 -5.39 13.81
N GLN A 259 35.83 -6.32 14.70
CA GLN A 259 36.48 -5.99 15.98
C GLN A 259 37.85 -5.35 15.76
N ILE A 260 38.66 -5.88 14.82
CA ILE A 260 39.96 -5.29 14.45
C ILE A 260 39.78 -3.88 13.88
N LYS A 261 38.75 -3.65 13.05
CA LYS A 261 38.45 -2.32 12.49
C LYS A 261 37.95 -1.31 13.55
N GLY A 262 37.46 -1.79 14.70
CA GLY A 262 37.03 -0.94 15.81
C GLY A 262 35.78 -0.09 15.51
N TRP A 263 34.93 -0.52 14.57
CA TRP A 263 33.73 0.20 14.18
C TRP A 263 32.57 -0.01 15.17
N ASN A 264 31.77 1.03 15.39
CA ASN A 264 30.54 0.91 16.17
C ASN A 264 29.47 0.22 15.33
N ILE A 265 29.10 -1.02 15.65
CA ILE A 265 28.07 -1.76 14.91
C ILE A 265 26.69 -1.50 15.53
N LEU A 266 25.71 -1.14 14.70
CA LEU A 266 24.32 -1.01 15.13
C LEU A 266 23.74 -2.40 15.41
N GLU A 267 23.13 -2.57 16.59
CA GLU A 267 22.34 -3.78 16.86
C GLU A 267 21.20 -3.88 15.85
N TRP A 268 21.03 -5.03 15.18
CA TRP A 268 20.01 -5.20 14.16
C TRP A 268 19.08 -6.38 14.46
N PRO A 269 17.74 -6.22 14.37
CA PRO A 269 16.82 -7.33 14.47
C PRO A 269 16.71 -8.09 13.13
N SER A 270 16.84 -9.41 13.16
CA SER A 270 16.74 -10.25 11.94
C SER A 270 15.40 -10.08 11.20
N GLN A 271 15.42 -10.26 9.87
CA GLN A 271 14.25 -10.15 8.98
C GLN A 271 13.50 -8.80 9.10
N SER A 272 14.25 -7.70 9.07
CA SER A 272 13.69 -6.36 9.26
C SER A 272 14.00 -5.39 8.10
N PRO A 273 13.67 -5.74 6.84
CA PRO A 273 13.91 -4.84 5.72
C PRO A 273 13.11 -3.53 5.84
N ASP A 274 11.90 -3.56 6.44
CA ASP A 274 11.08 -2.37 6.68
C ASP A 274 11.74 -1.35 7.63
N LEU A 275 12.70 -1.82 8.44
CA LEU A 275 13.52 -0.96 9.28
C LEU A 275 14.73 -0.41 8.52
N ASN A 276 15.22 -1.02 7.45
CA ASN A 276 16.39 -0.49 6.74
C ASN A 276 15.96 0.56 5.69
N PRO A 277 16.27 1.85 5.85
CA PRO A 277 15.83 2.88 4.93
C PRO A 277 16.48 2.78 3.55
N ILE A 278 17.59 2.04 3.40
CA ILE A 278 18.25 1.84 2.10
C ILE A 278 17.36 1.06 1.12
N GLU A 279 16.42 0.25 1.62
CA GLU A 279 15.43 -0.46 0.80
C GLU A 279 14.56 0.51 -0.01
N ASN A 280 14.31 1.72 0.53
CA ASN A 280 13.61 2.76 -0.21
C ASN A 280 14.49 3.35 -1.32
N LEU A 281 15.80 3.48 -1.10
CA LEU A 281 16.74 3.90 -2.15
C LEU A 281 16.93 2.83 -3.22
N TRP A 282 16.92 1.54 -2.85
CA TRP A 282 16.89 0.45 -3.82
C TRP A 282 15.66 0.49 -4.71
N TRP A 283 14.50 0.82 -4.15
CA TRP A 283 13.30 1.02 -4.96
C TRP A 283 13.44 2.22 -5.91
N ASP A 284 13.93 3.36 -5.42
CA ASP A 284 14.17 4.55 -6.23
C ASP A 284 15.16 4.26 -7.38
N LEU A 285 16.27 3.57 -7.08
CA LEU A 285 17.28 3.14 -8.05
C LEU A 285 16.70 2.19 -9.10
N LYS A 286 16.03 1.11 -8.67
CA LYS A 286 15.41 0.11 -9.58
C LYS A 286 14.43 0.77 -10.54
N LYS A 287 13.65 1.73 -10.03
CA LYS A 287 12.69 2.48 -10.84
C LYS A 287 13.39 3.36 -11.88
N ALA A 288 14.43 4.10 -11.49
CA ALA A 288 15.17 4.97 -12.39
C ALA A 288 15.89 4.18 -13.49
N VAL A 289 16.57 3.09 -13.13
CA VAL A 289 17.25 2.19 -14.07
C VAL A 289 16.26 1.56 -15.05
N ALA A 290 15.10 1.11 -14.57
CA ALA A 290 14.07 0.51 -15.44
C ALA A 290 13.52 1.50 -16.48
N VAL A 291 13.50 2.81 -16.20
CA VAL A 291 13.11 3.83 -17.18
C VAL A 291 14.11 3.92 -18.33
N ARG A 292 15.40 3.69 -18.07
CA ARG A 292 16.48 3.73 -19.08
C ARG A 292 16.53 2.50 -19.97
N LYS A 293 15.82 1.42 -19.63
CA LYS A 293 15.71 0.18 -20.42
C LYS A 293 17.08 -0.39 -20.85
N PRO A 294 17.94 -0.78 -19.90
CA PRO A 294 19.23 -1.38 -20.21
C PRO A 294 19.06 -2.64 -21.07
N LYS A 295 19.94 -2.81 -22.06
CA LYS A 295 19.89 -3.94 -23.01
C LYS A 295 20.83 -5.08 -22.66
N ASN A 296 21.83 -4.81 -21.81
CA ASN A 296 22.82 -5.77 -21.37
C ASN A 296 23.29 -5.44 -19.95
N VAL A 297 24.05 -6.35 -19.35
CA VAL A 297 24.54 -6.23 -17.97
C VAL A 297 25.48 -5.03 -17.77
N THR A 298 26.28 -4.68 -18.78
CA THR A 298 27.21 -3.54 -18.72
C THR A 298 26.45 -2.22 -18.67
N GLU A 299 25.44 -2.05 -19.52
CA GLU A 299 24.52 -0.90 -19.46
C GLU A 299 23.76 -0.86 -18.13
N LEU A 300 23.31 -2.03 -17.64
CA LEU A 300 22.60 -2.12 -16.37
C LEU A 300 23.45 -1.60 -15.20
N GLU A 301 24.72 -1.99 -15.14
CA GLU A 301 25.68 -1.51 -14.14
C GLU A 301 25.97 -0.03 -14.29
N ALA A 302 26.31 0.43 -15.50
CA ALA A 302 26.59 1.84 -15.75
C ALA A 302 25.40 2.74 -15.37
N PHE A 303 24.18 2.34 -15.75
CA PHE A 303 22.97 3.08 -15.41
C PHE A 303 22.71 3.05 -13.91
N ALA A 304 23.00 1.95 -13.21
CA ALA A 304 22.87 1.90 -11.76
C ALA A 304 23.81 2.90 -11.07
N HIS A 305 25.06 2.99 -11.49
CA HIS A 305 26.01 3.97 -10.94
C HIS A 305 25.59 5.41 -11.24
N ASP A 306 25.19 5.71 -12.49
CA ASP A 306 24.69 7.03 -12.88
C ASP A 306 23.48 7.46 -12.05
N GLU A 307 22.47 6.59 -11.92
CA GLU A 307 21.23 6.92 -11.20
C GLU A 307 21.44 6.98 -9.69
N TRP A 308 22.35 6.17 -9.13
CA TRP A 308 22.74 6.25 -7.72
C TRP A 308 23.40 7.59 -7.37
N ALA A 309 24.27 8.09 -8.24
CA ALA A 309 24.92 9.39 -8.07
C ALA A 309 23.92 10.57 -8.18
N LYS A 310 22.79 10.37 -8.86
CA LYS A 310 21.73 11.38 -9.00
C LYS A 310 20.73 11.39 -7.84
N ILE A 311 20.77 10.42 -6.92
CA ILE A 311 19.86 10.40 -5.77
C ILE A 311 20.07 11.68 -4.95
N PRO A 312 19.03 12.52 -4.78
CA PRO A 312 19.17 13.78 -4.07
C PRO A 312 19.50 13.58 -2.59
N VAL A 313 20.39 14.41 -2.04
CA VAL A 313 20.69 14.40 -0.60
C VAL A 313 19.44 14.60 0.26
N ASP A 314 18.50 15.45 -0.18
CA ASP A 314 17.24 15.67 0.52
C ASP A 314 16.39 14.40 0.65
N ARG A 315 16.49 13.48 -0.33
CA ARG A 315 15.83 12.18 -0.26
C ARG A 315 16.42 11.33 0.86
N CYS A 316 17.75 11.25 0.94
CA CYS A 316 18.46 10.56 2.01
C CYS A 316 18.12 11.13 3.39
N LYS A 317 18.19 12.46 3.53
CA LYS A 317 17.85 13.18 4.76
C LYS A 317 16.42 12.90 5.22
N THR A 318 15.46 12.93 4.30
CA THR A 318 14.04 12.64 4.60
C THR A 318 13.81 11.20 5.10
N LEU A 319 14.53 10.23 4.52
CA LEU A 319 14.44 8.84 4.94
C LEU A 319 14.97 8.64 6.36
N VAL A 320 16.08 9.32 6.71
CA VAL A 320 16.70 9.21 8.02
C VAL A 320 15.94 10.04 9.07
N SER A 321 15.44 11.23 8.73
CA SER A 321 14.64 12.06 9.64
C SER A 321 13.30 11.43 10.01
N SER A 322 12.76 10.57 9.15
CA SER A 322 11.53 9.83 9.40
C SER A 322 11.76 8.50 10.13
N TYR A 323 13.01 8.14 10.47
CA TYR A 323 13.34 6.84 11.04
C TYR A 323 12.63 6.54 12.37
N ALA A 324 12.52 7.54 13.26
CA ALA A 324 11.77 7.39 14.51
C ALA A 324 10.30 6.98 14.29
N SER A 325 9.70 7.38 13.15
CA SER A 325 8.34 6.97 12.78
C SER A 325 8.26 5.50 12.40
N ARG A 326 9.34 4.89 11.91
CA ARG A 326 9.44 3.44 11.67
C ARG A 326 9.45 2.68 12.98
N LEU A 327 10.26 3.13 13.94
CA LEU A 327 10.35 2.52 15.28
C LEU A 327 9.00 2.60 16.00
N LYS A 328 8.34 3.76 16.00
CA LYS A 328 6.99 3.92 16.55
C LYS A 328 5.98 2.97 15.88
N ALA A 329 6.06 2.79 14.55
CA ALA A 329 5.18 1.85 13.85
C ALA A 329 5.42 0.40 14.31
N VAL A 330 6.68 -0.02 14.48
CA VAL A 330 7.02 -1.36 15.02
C VAL A 330 6.46 -1.56 16.43
N ILE A 331 6.55 -0.54 17.29
CA ILE A 331 5.98 -0.58 18.65
C ILE A 331 4.47 -0.75 18.59
N THR A 332 3.78 0.05 17.78
CA THR A 332 2.31 0.00 17.62
C THR A 332 1.84 -1.38 17.15
N VAL A 333 2.56 -2.02 16.22
CA VAL A 333 2.20 -3.35 15.71
C VAL A 333 2.83 -4.50 16.51
N LYS A 334 3.41 -4.20 17.69
CA LYS A 334 4.02 -5.17 18.62
C LYS A 334 5.06 -6.08 17.93
N GLY A 335 5.92 -5.50 17.10
CA GLY A 335 7.00 -6.23 16.43
C GLY A 335 6.62 -6.88 15.09
N CYS A 336 5.36 -6.82 14.67
CA CYS A 336 4.95 -7.28 13.34
C CYS A 336 5.52 -6.40 12.20
N CYS A 337 5.25 -6.81 10.95
CA CYS A 337 5.62 -6.05 9.76
C CYS A 337 4.93 -4.69 9.74
N THR A 338 5.66 -3.65 9.36
CA THR A 338 5.12 -2.30 9.23
C THR A 338 4.75 -1.97 7.78
N LYS A 339 4.35 -0.72 7.53
CA LYS A 339 4.03 -0.21 6.19
C LYS A 339 5.26 0.20 5.36
N TYR A 340 6.43 0.25 6.00
CA TYR A 340 7.65 0.83 5.44
C TYR A 340 8.39 -0.13 4.51
#